data_AF-A0A7K2QAH7-F1
#
_entry.id   AF-A0A7K2QAH7-F1
#
_cell.length_a   1.000
_cell.length_b   1.000
_cell.length_c   1.000
_cell.angle_alpha   90.00
_cell.angle_beta   90.00
_cell.angle_gamma   90.00
#
_symmetry.space_group_name_H-M   'P 1'
#
loop_
_entity.id
_entity.type
_entity.pdbx_description
1 polymer ?
#
loop_
_entity_poly.entity_id
_entity_poly.type
_entity_poly.pdbx_seq_one_letter_code
_entity_poly.pdbx_strand_id
1 'polypeptide(L)'
;MNNSVGNTARLIGAGLRALLVLTVICGVIYPLAVTGIAQALFNDKANGSEIKDESGNVVGSSLIGQTYDLPKQNPDDAEEAAKPDLKWFQP
;
A
#
# COMPACT_ATOMS: atom_id res chain seq x y z
N MET A 1 32.82 -40.85 15.22
CA MET A 1 31.49 -40.55 14.64
C MET A 1 31.28 -39.04 14.42
N ASN A 2 32.32 -38.29 14.01
CA ASN A 2 32.32 -36.82 14.03
C ASN A 2 32.03 -36.17 12.66
N ASN A 3 31.94 -36.98 11.59
CA ASN A 3 31.75 -36.48 10.23
C ASN A 3 30.31 -35.99 9.98
N SER A 4 29.31 -36.50 10.72
CA SER A 4 27.90 -36.15 10.54
C SER A 4 27.59 -34.72 11.00
N VAL A 5 28.10 -34.32 12.17
CA VAL A 5 27.87 -32.98 12.74
C VAL A 5 28.53 -31.89 11.89
N GLY A 6 29.76 -32.12 11.42
CA GLY A 6 30.48 -31.17 10.57
C GLY A 6 29.80 -30.95 9.20
N ASN A 7 29.29 -32.01 8.59
CA ASN A 7 28.60 -31.91 7.30
C ASN A 7 27.26 -31.17 7.44
N THR A 8 26.49 -31.47 8.49
CA THR A 8 25.22 -30.78 8.78
C THR A 8 25.43 -29.29 9.07
N ALA A 9 26.44 -28.94 9.85
CA ALA A 9 26.76 -27.54 10.15
C ALA A 9 27.11 -26.73 8.89
N ARG A 10 27.86 -27.34 7.95
CA ARG A 10 28.19 -26.70 6.67
C ARG A 10 26.96 -26.47 5.80
N LEU A 11 26.03 -27.43 5.76
CA LEU A 11 24.78 -27.33 5.00
C LEU A 11 23.86 -26.25 5.57
N ILE A 12 23.67 -26.21 6.89
CA ILE A 12 22.85 -25.18 7.56
C ILE A 12 23.47 -23.80 7.35
N GLY A 13 24.79 -23.66 7.48
CA GLY A 13 25.49 -22.40 7.22
C GLY A 13 25.32 -21.90 5.79
N ALA A 14 25.37 -22.80 4.79
CA ALA A 14 25.10 -22.44 3.40
C ALA A 14 23.64 -22.00 3.19
N GLY A 15 22.68 -22.74 3.76
CA GLY A 15 21.25 -22.41 3.69
C GLY A 15 20.92 -21.07 4.36
N LEU A 16 21.49 -20.80 5.53
CA LEU A 16 21.30 -19.52 6.23
C LEU A 16 21.86 -18.34 5.43
N ARG A 17 23.03 -18.49 4.80
CA ARG A 17 23.58 -17.44 3.92
C ARG A 17 22.68 -17.16 2.73
N ALA A 18 22.21 -18.21 2.07
CA ALA A 18 21.29 -18.07 0.94
C ALA A 18 19.99 -17.37 1.37
N LEU A 19 19.43 -17.77 2.52
CA LEU A 19 18.24 -17.14 3.11
C LEU A 19 18.48 -15.65 3.37
N LEU A 20 19.57 -15.28 4.03
CA LEU A 20 19.87 -13.89 4.36
C LEU A 20 20.09 -13.04 3.09
N VAL A 21 20.84 -13.56 2.11
CA VAL A 21 21.07 -12.87 0.84
C VAL A 21 19.76 -12.64 0.10
N LEU A 22 18.92 -13.68 0.00
CA LEU A 22 17.64 -13.56 -0.70
C LEU A 22 16.68 -12.61 0.04
N THR A 23 16.67 -12.64 1.37
CA THR A 23 15.88 -11.70 2.17
C THR A 23 16.31 -10.26 1.94
N VAL A 24 17.61 -9.97 1.87
CA VAL A 24 18.09 -8.62 1.57
C VAL A 24 17.73 -8.22 0.14
N ILE A 25 17.91 -9.10 -0.83
CA ILE A 25 17.59 -8.80 -2.23
C ILE A 25 16.09 -8.55 -2.40
N CYS A 26 15.24 -9.47 -1.97
CA CYS A 26 13.80 -9.38 -2.20
C CYS A 26 13.08 -8.43 -1.23
N GLY A 27 13.58 -8.30 0.00
CA GLY A 27 12.95 -7.49 1.04
C GLY A 27 13.43 -6.05 1.09
N VAL A 28 14.65 -5.76 0.61
CA VAL A 28 15.24 -4.41 0.68
C VAL A 28 15.57 -3.89 -0.70
N ILE A 29 16.43 -4.58 -1.45
CA ILE A 29 16.94 -4.07 -2.73
C ILE A 29 15.80 -3.92 -3.74
N TYR A 30 14.98 -4.95 -3.91
CA TYR A 30 13.89 -4.95 -4.88
C TYR A 30 12.83 -3.87 -4.60
N PRO A 31 12.25 -3.76 -3.39
CA PRO A 31 11.27 -2.72 -3.09
C PRO A 31 11.85 -1.32 -3.25
N LEU A 32 13.09 -1.08 -2.80
CA LEU A 32 13.73 0.23 -2.97
C LEU A 32 13.99 0.57 -4.45
N ALA A 33 14.44 -0.39 -5.25
CA ALA A 33 14.66 -0.18 -6.67
C ALA A 33 13.34 0.14 -7.39
N VAL A 34 12.30 -0.66 -7.18
CA VAL A 34 10.97 -0.45 -7.80
C VAL A 34 10.37 0.87 -7.34
N THR A 35 10.42 1.16 -6.03
CA THR A 35 9.88 2.41 -5.48
C THR A 35 10.65 3.62 -6.01
N GLY A 36 11.99 3.56 -6.04
CA GLY A 36 12.82 4.63 -6.55
C GLY A 36 12.54 4.92 -8.02
N ILE A 37 12.44 3.88 -8.86
CA ILE A 37 12.09 4.03 -10.28
C ILE A 37 10.67 4.59 -10.44
N ALA A 38 9.69 4.08 -9.69
CA ALA A 38 8.32 4.55 -9.73
C ALA A 38 8.20 6.03 -9.33
N GLN A 39 8.89 6.43 -8.26
CA GLN A 39 8.91 7.82 -7.79
C GLN A 39 9.61 8.77 -8.76
N ALA A 40 10.67 8.30 -9.44
CA ALA A 40 11.43 9.11 -10.39
C ALA A 40 10.70 9.31 -11.73
N LEU A 41 10.01 8.28 -12.24
CA LEU A 41 9.40 8.30 -13.57
C LEU A 41 7.88 8.51 -13.55
N PHE A 42 7.20 8.13 -12.46
CA PHE A 42 5.75 8.08 -12.37
C PHE A 42 5.24 8.62 -11.03
N ASN A 43 5.77 9.76 -10.58
CA ASN A 43 5.52 10.32 -9.25
C ASN A 43 4.03 10.40 -8.88
N ASP A 44 3.19 10.98 -9.74
CA ASP A 44 1.75 11.11 -9.51
C ASP A 44 1.08 9.75 -9.28
N LYS A 45 1.43 8.74 -10.08
CA LYS A 45 0.85 7.39 -9.97
C LYS A 45 1.41 6.63 -8.77
N ALA A 46 2.70 6.76 -8.51
CA ALA A 46 3.38 6.13 -7.39
C ALA A 46 2.84 6.63 -6.04
N ASN A 47 2.37 7.88 -5.99
CA ASN A 47 1.74 8.49 -4.82
C ASN A 47 0.20 8.33 -4.81
N GLY A 48 -0.36 7.45 -5.63
CA GLY A 48 -1.78 7.09 -5.57
C GLY A 48 -2.71 7.92 -6.46
N SER A 49 -2.18 8.68 -7.41
CA SER A 49 -2.94 9.52 -8.37
C SER A 49 -3.90 10.47 -7.65
N GLU A 50 -3.36 11.23 -6.69
CA GLU A 50 -4.11 12.16 -5.85
C GLU A 50 -4.83 13.23 -6.68
N ILE A 51 -6.05 13.59 -6.25
CA ILE A 51 -6.79 14.76 -6.75
C ILE A 51 -6.75 15.83 -5.68
N LYS A 52 -6.41 17.06 -6.09
CA LYS A 52 -6.28 18.23 -5.20
C LYS A 52 -7.34 19.27 -5.54
N ASP A 53 -7.86 19.95 -4.52
CA ASP A 53 -8.77 21.10 -4.68
C ASP A 53 -8.01 22.38 -5.09
N GLU A 54 -8.75 23.47 -5.31
CA GLU A 54 -8.17 24.78 -5.64
C GLU A 54 -7.26 25.35 -4.52
N SER A 55 -7.43 24.87 -3.29
CA SER A 55 -6.61 25.25 -2.13
C SER A 55 -5.36 24.37 -1.98
N GLY A 56 -5.20 23.33 -2.81
CA GLY A 56 -4.08 22.39 -2.79
C GLY A 56 -4.26 21.20 -1.83
N ASN A 57 -5.42 21.04 -1.19
CA ASN A 57 -5.70 19.93 -0.28
C ASN A 57 -5.99 18.66 -1.07
N VAL A 58 -5.49 17.50 -0.60
CA VAL A 58 -5.83 16.21 -1.21
C VAL A 58 -7.26 15.84 -0.82
N VAL A 59 -8.14 15.78 -1.81
CA VAL A 59 -9.58 15.48 -1.64
C VAL A 59 -9.95 14.08 -2.12
N GLY A 60 -9.04 13.37 -2.78
CA GLY A 60 -9.27 12.01 -3.25
C GLY A 60 -8.18 11.47 -4.15
N SER A 61 -8.54 10.44 -4.93
CA SER A 61 -7.69 9.82 -5.93
C SER A 61 -8.50 9.54 -7.19
N SER A 62 -7.88 9.67 -8.36
CA SER A 62 -8.52 9.30 -9.63
C SER A 62 -8.82 7.79 -9.75
N LEU A 63 -8.28 6.98 -8.83
CA LEU A 63 -8.43 5.53 -8.81
C LEU A 63 -9.49 5.04 -7.81
N ILE A 64 -9.96 5.91 -6.91
CA ILE A 64 -10.87 5.55 -5.82
C ILE A 64 -12.18 6.34 -5.96
N GLY A 65 -13.30 5.64 -6.05
CA GLY A 65 -14.63 6.23 -5.94
C GLY A 65 -15.01 6.47 -4.48
N GLN A 66 -15.66 7.59 -4.20
CA GLN A 66 -16.18 7.94 -2.87
C GLN A 66 -17.71 7.85 -2.86
N THR A 67 -18.27 7.54 -1.70
CA THR A 67 -19.71 7.70 -1.46
C THR A 67 -19.99 9.16 -1.13
N TYR A 68 -21.04 9.70 -1.75
CA TYR A 68 -21.47 11.08 -1.56
C TYR A 68 -22.80 11.08 -0.82
N ASP A 69 -22.77 10.65 0.44
CA ASP A 69 -23.95 10.60 1.31
C ASP A 69 -23.96 11.79 2.27
N LEU A 70 -25.16 12.22 2.64
CA LEU A 70 -25.37 13.19 3.70
C LEU A 70 -25.04 12.56 5.06
N PRO A 71 -24.58 13.36 6.03
CA PRO A 71 -24.43 12.88 7.41
C PRO A 71 -25.78 12.39 7.95
N LYS A 72 -25.73 11.36 8.81
CA LYS A 72 -26.93 10.88 9.52
C LYS A 72 -27.60 12.03 10.24
N GLN A 73 -28.93 12.10 10.15
CA GLN A 73 -29.71 13.09 10.87
C GLN A 73 -29.83 12.72 12.35
N ASN A 74 -29.97 11.41 12.65
CA ASN A 74 -29.94 10.89 13.99
C ASN A 74 -28.77 9.91 14.18
N PRO A 75 -27.69 10.32 14.87
CA PRO A 75 -26.52 9.47 15.10
C PRO A 75 -26.82 8.17 15.84
N ASP A 76 -27.87 8.17 16.69
CA ASP A 76 -28.23 7.04 17.54
C ASP A 76 -29.16 6.03 16.84
N ASP A 77 -29.64 6.35 15.64
CA ASP A 77 -30.46 5.44 14.83
C ASP A 77 -29.56 4.55 13.95
N ALA A 78 -29.54 3.26 14.28
CA ALA A 78 -28.77 2.25 13.56
C ALA A 78 -29.37 1.91 12.19
N GLU A 79 -30.67 2.17 12.00
CA GLU A 79 -31.44 1.77 10.81
C GLU A 79 -31.60 2.92 9.80
N GLU A 80 -31.15 4.13 10.14
CA GLU A 80 -31.18 5.27 9.23
C GLU A 80 -30.38 4.97 7.94
N ALA A 81 -31.11 4.87 6.83
CA ALA A 81 -30.52 4.65 5.51
C ALA A 81 -29.72 5.88 5.06
N ALA A 82 -28.53 5.63 4.48
CA ALA A 82 -27.71 6.67 3.88
C ALA A 82 -28.48 7.37 2.75
N LYS A 83 -28.52 8.71 2.78
CA LYS A 83 -29.18 9.53 1.78
C LYS A 83 -28.12 10.17 0.89
N PRO A 84 -28.20 10.07 -0.45
CA PRO A 84 -27.22 10.69 -1.33
C PRO A 84 -27.31 12.22 -1.25
N ASP A 85 -26.15 12.87 -1.28
CA ASP A 85 -26.01 14.33 -1.35
C ASP A 85 -26.21 14.79 -2.79
N LEU A 86 -27.38 15.37 -3.07
CA LEU A 86 -27.83 15.74 -4.41
C LEU A 86 -26.91 16.76 -5.11
N LYS A 87 -26.13 17.54 -4.36
CA LYS A 87 -25.24 18.56 -4.94
C LYS A 87 -24.19 17.99 -5.89
N TRP A 88 -23.89 16.69 -5.79
CA TRP A 88 -22.93 16.01 -6.65
C TRP A 88 -23.56 15.34 -7.87
N PHE A 89 -24.90 15.28 -7.95
CA PHE A 89 -25.62 14.54 -8.99
C PHE A 89 -26.49 15.43 -9.89
N GLN A 90 -26.59 16.72 -9.58
CA GLN A 90 -27.44 17.68 -10.30
C GLN A 90 -26.57 18.85 -10.81
N PRO A 91 -26.60 19.17 -12.13
CA PRO A 91 -25.84 20.27 -12.72
C PRO A 91 -26.45 21.66 -12.45
#